data_AF-A0A348ALN9-F1
#
_entry.id   AF-A0A348ALN9-F1
#
_cell.length_a   1.000
_cell.length_b   1.000
_cell.length_c   1.000
_cell.angle_alpha   90.00
_cell.angle_beta   90.00
_cell.angle_gamma   90.00
#
_symmetry.space_group_name_H-M   'P 1'
#
loop_
_entity.id
_entity.type
_entity.pdbx_description
1 polymer ?
#
loop_
_entity_poly.entity_id
_entity_poly.type
_entity_poly.pdbx_seq_one_letter_code
_entity_poly.pdbx_strand_id
1 'polypeptide(L)' 'MAIWQVQLESRDFDHYRKWLKNRGFVSAGYFSTNGFDLKKMRKLAQEGKVDAMRCVFGKSIRWYYSEEQAELARLKGEA' A
#
# COMPACT_ATOMS: atom_id res chain seq x y z
N MET A 1 6.36 -11.72 3.01
CA MET A 1 7.12 -10.79 3.89
C MET A 1 6.92 -9.42 3.32
N ALA A 2 6.62 -8.33 4.01
CA ALA A 2 6.24 -8.05 5.39
C ALA A 2 5.68 -6.62 5.31
N ILE A 3 4.76 -6.25 6.19
CA ILE A 3 4.36 -4.84 6.27
C ILE A 3 5.59 -4.04 6.68
N TRP A 4 6.16 -3.24 5.79
CA TRP A 4 7.27 -2.35 6.11
C TRP A 4 6.74 -1.03 6.66
N GLN A 5 7.46 -0.46 7.62
CA GLN A 5 7.13 0.84 8.17
C GLN A 5 8.29 1.81 7.92
N VAL A 6 7.96 3.00 7.41
CA VAL A 6 8.93 4.07 7.19
C VAL A 6 8.37 5.36 7.79
N GLN A 7 9.19 6.00 8.63
CA GLN A 7 8.91 7.34 9.12
C GLN A 7 9.50 8.36 8.14
N LEU A 8 8.68 9.34 7.76
CA LEU A 8 9.03 10.33 6.76
C LEU A 8 8.66 11.73 7.27
N GLU A 9 9.47 12.70 6.91
CA GLU A 9 9.10 14.10 7.06
C GLU A 9 8.14 14.52 5.93
N SER A 10 7.27 15.50 6.20
CA SER A 10 6.25 15.91 5.22
C SER A 10 6.86 16.45 3.92
N ARG A 11 8.08 17.02 3.98
CA ARG A 11 8.81 17.55 2.82
C ARG A 11 9.28 16.48 1.83
N ASP A 12 9.49 15.25 2.29
CA ASP A 12 9.98 14.15 1.44
C ASP A 12 8.85 13.36 0.80
N PHE A 13 7.59 13.73 1.07
CA PHE A 13 6.41 13.00 0.64
C PHE A 13 6.40 12.73 -0.87
N ASP A 14 6.60 13.76 -1.69
CA ASP A 14 6.49 13.61 -3.15
C ASP A 14 7.63 12.78 -3.74
N HIS A 15 8.84 12.93 -3.19
CA HIS A 15 9.98 12.10 -3.58
C HIS A 15 9.69 10.63 -3.26
N TYR A 16 9.26 10.37 -2.03
CA TYR A 16 8.99 9.01 -1.56
C TYR A 16 7.81 8.36 -2.30
N ARG A 17 6.75 9.13 -2.58
CA ARG A 17 5.61 8.66 -3.38
C ARG A 17 6.05 8.23 -4.78
N LYS A 18 6.89 9.03 -5.45
CA LYS A 18 7.42 8.69 -6.78
C LYS A 18 8.28 7.42 -6.71
N TRP A 19 9.13 7.33 -5.70
CA TRP A 19 9.98 6.15 -5.48
C TRP A 19 9.17 4.87 -5.24
N LEU A 20 8.12 4.93 -4.41
CA LEU A 20 7.20 3.81 -4.19
C LEU A 20 6.49 3.40 -5.47
N LYS A 21 5.97 4.37 -6.24
CA LYS A 21 5.30 4.09 -7.51
C LYS A 21 6.23 3.39 -8.50
N ASN A 22 7.49 3.83 -8.60
CA ASN A 22 8.49 3.19 -9.45
C ASN A 22 8.82 1.74 -9.04
N ARG A 23 8.53 1.37 -7.79
CA ARG A 23 8.67 0.01 -7.26
C ARG A 23 7.37 -0.79 -7.29
N GLY A 24 6.32 -0.28 -7.95
CA GLY A 24 5.02 -0.94 -8.05
C GLY A 24 4.13 -0.80 -6.81
N PHE A 25 4.47 0.09 -5.86
CA PHE A 25 3.64 0.36 -4.69
C PHE A 25 2.72 1.55 -4.94
N VAL A 26 1.42 1.34 -4.75
CA VAL A 26 0.39 2.34 -5.02
C VAL A 26 -0.40 2.64 -3.74
N SER A 27 -0.83 3.89 -3.57
CA SER A 27 -1.49 4.33 -2.35
C SER A 27 -2.85 3.65 -2.16
N ALA A 28 -3.21 3.34 -0.92
CA ALA A 28 -4.53 2.82 -0.55
C ALA A 28 -5.69 3.63 -1.14
N GLY A 29 -5.56 4.97 -1.23
CA GLY A 29 -6.59 5.83 -1.83
C GLY A 29 -6.91 5.46 -3.27
N TYR A 30 -5.91 5.10 -4.08
CA TYR A 30 -6.11 4.67 -5.47
C TYR A 30 -6.88 3.35 -5.54
N PHE A 31 -6.49 2.34 -4.74
CA PHE A 31 -7.21 1.08 -4.67
C PHE A 31 -8.67 1.26 -4.25
N SER A 32 -8.91 2.11 -3.25
CA SER A 32 -10.28 2.44 -2.82
C SER A 32 -11.09 3.09 -3.94
N THR A 33 -10.49 3.97 -4.75
CA THR A 33 -11.16 4.58 -5.92
C THR A 33 -11.42 3.54 -7.02
N ASN A 34 -10.56 2.52 -7.16
CA ASN A 34 -10.72 1.43 -8.11
C ASN A 34 -11.57 0.25 -7.60
N GLY A 35 -12.31 0.44 -6.49
CA GLY A 35 -13.28 -0.54 -5.99
C GLY A 35 -12.72 -1.65 -5.10
N PHE A 36 -11.46 -1.55 -4.66
CA PHE A 36 -10.88 -2.51 -3.70
C PHE A 36 -11.33 -2.20 -2.26
N ASP A 37 -11.54 -3.26 -1.46
CA ASP A 37 -11.81 -3.12 -0.03
C ASP A 37 -10.50 -3.00 0.76
N LEU A 38 -10.25 -1.82 1.33
CA LEU A 38 -9.05 -1.55 2.12
C LEU A 38 -8.91 -2.41 3.38
N LYS A 39 -10.02 -2.86 3.97
CA LYS A 39 -9.97 -3.78 5.13
C LYS A 39 -9.46 -5.14 4.68
N LYS A 40 -9.96 -5.65 3.55
CA LYS A 40 -9.45 -6.90 2.96
C LYS A 40 -8.00 -6.76 2.55
N MET A 41 -7.62 -5.69 1.87
CA MET A 41 -6.22 -5.44 1.50
C MET A 41 -5.29 -5.43 2.72
N ARG A 42 -5.71 -4.79 3.81
CA ARG A 42 -4.92 -4.79 5.05
C ARG A 42 -4.82 -6.19 5.66
N LYS A 43 -5.88 -6.99 5.61
CA LYS A 43 -5.87 -8.39 6.05
C LYS A 43 -4.92 -9.24 5.18
N LEU A 44 -5.01 -9.12 3.85
CA LEU A 44 -4.10 -9.79 2.91
C LEU A 44 -2.63 -9.43 3.19
N ALA A 45 -2.36 -8.17 3.54
CA ALA A 45 -1.03 -7.75 3.93
C ALA A 45 -0.56 -8.33 5.26
N GLN A 46 -1.45 -8.45 6.25
CA GLN A 46 -1.16 -9.11 7.52
C GLN A 46 -0.92 -10.62 7.35
N GLU A 47 -1.63 -11.25 6.42
CA GLU A 47 -1.44 -12.66 6.02
C GLU A 47 -0.19 -12.86 5.15
N GLY A 48 0.51 -11.79 4.77
CA GLY A 48 1.70 -11.85 3.92
C GLY A 48 1.41 -12.20 2.45
N LYS A 49 0.15 -12.10 2.02
CA LYS A 49 -0.30 -12.32 0.64
C LYS A 49 -0.10 -11.11 -0.26
N VAL A 50 -0.09 -9.91 0.33
CA VAL A 50 0.16 -8.65 -0.38
C VAL A 50 1.19 -7.83 0.38
N ASP A 51 2.19 -7.37 -0.34
CA ASP A 51 3.23 -6.51 0.17
C ASP A 51 2.68 -5.11 0.44
N ALA A 52 3.00 -4.55 1.61
CA ALA A 52 2.48 -3.26 2.04
C ALA A 52 3.55 -2.39 2.69
N MET A 53 3.47 -1.09 2.42
CA MET A 53 4.30 -0.04 3.00
C MET A 53 3.43 0.90 3.82
N ARG A 54 3.76 1.04 5.10
CA ARG A 54 3.14 1.97 6.04
C ARG A 54 4.06 3.18 6.21
N CYS A 55 3.69 4.29 5.57
CA CYS A 55 4.39 5.55 5.69
C CYS A 55 3.77 6.39 6.82
N VAL A 56 4.60 6.83 7.78
CA VAL A 56 4.17 7.65 8.91
C VAL A 56 4.74 9.06 8.75
N PHE A 57 3.86 10.06 8.66
CA PHE A 57 4.18 11.49 8.53
C PHE A 57 3.67 12.24 9.76
N GLY A 58 4.54 12.38 10.77
CA GLY A 58 4.12 12.89 12.08
C GLY A 58 2.96 12.07 12.65
N LYS A 59 1.75 12.65 12.69
CA LYS A 59 0.52 11.99 13.16
C LYS A 59 -0.27 11.26 12.06
N SER A 60 0.07 11.44 10.79
CA SER A 60 -0.64 10.86 9.65
C SER A 60 -0.03 9.54 9.21
N ILE A 61 -0.85 8.55 8.87
CA ILE A 61 -0.40 7.25 8.34
C ILE A 61 -0.98 7.06 6.95
N ARG A 62 -0.13 6.75 5.97
CA ARG A 62 -0.55 6.36 4.62
C ARG A 62 -0.08 4.95 4.31
N TRP A 63 -0.99 4.17 3.76
CA TRP A 63 -0.72 2.80 3.32
C TRP A 63 -0.50 2.78 1.81
N TYR A 64 0.45 1.97 1.39
CA TYR A 64 0.70 1.63 0.00
C TYR A 64 0.78 0.12 -0.12
N TYR A 65 0.32 -0.42 -1.23
CA TYR A 65 0.28 -1.85 -1.50
C TYR A 65 0.90 -2.14 -2.86
N SER A 66 1.50 -3.33 -3.01
CA SER A 66 1.98 -3.81 -4.31
C SER A 66 0.79 -3.96 -5.27
N GLU A 67 0.85 -3.24 -6.40
CA GLU A 67 -0.22 -3.22 -7.41
C GLU A 67 -0.40 -4.59 -8.05
N GLU A 68 0.68 -5.20 -8.52
CA GLU A 68 0.66 -6.52 -9.14
C GLU A 68 0.04 -7.57 -8.22
N GLN A 69 0.46 -7.61 -6.95
CA GLN A 69 -0.07 -8.60 -5.99
C GLN A 69 -1.52 -8.33 -5.60
N ALA A 70 -1.90 -7.05 -5.48
CA ALA A 70 -3.29 -6.68 -5.21
C ALA A 70 -4.21 -7.07 -6.38
N GLU A 71 -3.79 -6.83 -7.61
CA GLU A 71 -4.54 -7.23 -8.80
C GLU A 71 -4.64 -8.75 -8.93
N LEU A 72 -3.55 -9.48 -8.69
CA LEU A 72 -3.57 -10.95 -8.65
C LEU A 72 -4.53 -11.47 -7.57
N ALA A 73 -4.54 -10.88 -6.38
CA ALA A 73 -5.49 -11.23 -5.31
C ALA A 73 -6.93 -10.96 -5.73
N ARG A 74 -7.20 -9.87 -6.45
CA ARG A 74 -8.53 -9.57 -7.01
C ARG A 74 -8.95 -10.61 -8.06
N LEU A 75 -8.05 -11.00 -8.95
CA LEU A 75 -8.32 -12.05 -9.95
C LEU A 75 -8.61 -13.41 -9.31
N LYS A 76 -8.02 -13.69 -8.14
CA LYS A 76 -8.32 -14.87 -7.31
C LYS A 76 -9.61 -14.75 -6.50
N GLY A 77 -10.27 -13.59 -6.50
CA GLY A 77 -11.48 -13.32 -5.71
C GLY A 77 -11.22 -13.03 -4.22
N GLU A 78 -9.97 -12.72 -3.85
CA GLU A 78 -9.56 -12.50 -2.45
C GLU A 78 -9.61 -11.03 -2.01
N ALA A 79 -9.56 -10.07 -2.95
CA ALA A 79 -9.49 -8.62 -2.70
C ALA A 79 -10.80 -7.89 -2.97
#